data_AF-W1F788-F1
#
_entry.id   AF-W1F788-F1
#
_cell.length_a   1.000
_cell.length_b   1.000
_cell.length_c   1.000
_cell.angle_alpha   90.00
_cell.angle_beta   90.00
_cell.angle_gamma   90.00
#
_symmetry.space_group_name_H-M   'P 1'
#
loop_
_entity.id
_entity.type
_entity.pdbx_description
1 polymer ?
#
loop_
_entity_poly.entity_id
_entity_poly.type
_entity_poly.pdbx_seq_one_letter_code
_entity_poly.pdbx_strand_id
1 'polypeptide(L)' 'MISVTLSQLTDILNGELQGADITLDAVTTDTRKLTPGCLFVALKGERF' A
#
# COMPACT_ATOMS: atom_id res chain seq x y z
N MET A 1 -10.33 3.36 10.97
CA MET A 1 -9.14 2.77 10.32
C MET A 1 -7.93 3.57 10.75
N ILE A 2 -6.76 2.93 10.86
CA ILE A 2 -5.52 3.57 11.32
C ILE A 2 -4.82 4.15 10.09
N SER A 3 -4.50 5.45 10.12
CA SER A 3 -3.65 6.10 9.14
C SER A 3 -2.19 5.74 9.41
N VAL A 4 -1.48 5.24 8.41
CA VAL A 4 -0.05 4.86 8.50
C VAL A 4 0.74 5.54 7.38
N THR A 5 2.03 5.80 7.57
CA THR A 5 2.89 6.34 6.51
C THR A 5 3.62 5.24 5.76
N LEU A 6 4.05 5.53 4.52
CA LEU A 6 4.85 4.56 3.75
C LEU A 6 6.18 4.27 4.41
N SER A 7 6.83 5.27 5.04
CA SER A 7 8.08 5.06 5.79
C SER A 7 7.90 4.06 6.95
N GLN A 8 6.76 4.12 7.66
CA GLN A 8 6.46 3.14 8.72
C GLN A 8 6.29 1.72 8.14
N LEU A 9 5.68 1.61 6.96
CA LEU A 9 5.54 0.31 6.29
C LEU A 9 6.89 -0.24 5.82
N THR A 10 7.80 0.61 5.32
CA THR A 10 9.13 0.14 4.91
C THR A 10 9.94 -0.40 6.07
N ASP A 11 9.87 0.23 7.24
CA ASP A 11 10.57 -0.24 8.44
C ASP A 11 10.04 -1.60 8.91
N ILE A 12 8.73 -1.84 8.83
CA ILE A 12 8.10 -3.08 9.30
C ILE A 12 8.24 -4.21 8.27
N LEU A 13 8.04 -3.90 7.00
CA LEU A 13 8.04 -4.88 5.90
C LEU A 13 9.44 -5.10 5.33
N ASN A 14 10.43 -4.33 5.82
CA ASN A 14 11.79 -4.32 5.31
C ASN A 14 11.83 -4.05 3.79
N GLY A 15 10.91 -3.19 3.33
CA GLY A 15 10.70 -2.81 1.95
C GLY A 15 11.42 -1.51 1.59
N GLU A 16 11.38 -1.15 0.31
CA GLU A 16 11.99 0.09 -0.21
C GLU A 16 10.91 1.10 -0.58
N LEU A 17 11.03 2.34 -0.06
CA LEU A 17 10.13 3.43 -0.42
C LEU A 17 10.67 4.11 -1.68
N GLN A 18 9.91 4.02 -2.76
CA GLN A 18 10.21 4.73 -3.99
C GLN A 18 9.27 5.93 -4.15
N GLY A 19 9.83 7.14 -4.11
CA GLY A 19 9.08 8.39 -4.26
C GLY A 19 8.86 9.12 -2.93
N ALA A 20 7.72 9.80 -2.82
CA ALA A 20 7.39 10.61 -1.64
C ALA A 20 6.75 9.75 -0.55
N ASP A 21 7.07 10.06 0.71
CA ASP A 21 6.37 9.49 1.85
C ASP A 21 4.95 10.08 1.92
N ILE A 22 3.94 9.21 1.90
CA ILE A 22 2.54 9.58 1.97
C ILE A 22 1.86 8.81 3.10
N THR A 23 0.84 9.43 3.68
CA THR A 23 -0.05 8.75 4.61
C THR A 23 -1.15 8.05 3.84
N LEU A 24 -1.44 6.80 4.20
CA LEU A 24 -2.52 5.99 3.65
C LEU A 24 -3.51 5.61 4.74
N ASP A 25 -4.79 5.62 4.37
CA ASP A 25 -5.90 5.37 5.28
C ASP A 25 -6.52 3.98 5.12
N ALA A 26 -6.24 3.34 3.98
CA ALA A 26 -6.69 1.99 3.68
C ALA A 26 -5.72 1.27 2.73
N VAL A 27 -5.83 -0.06 2.69
CA VAL A 27 -5.03 -0.95 1.83
C VAL A 27 -5.99 -1.85 1.04
N THR A 28 -5.76 -2.06 -0.25
CA THR A 28 -6.54 -2.96 -1.10
C THR A 28 -5.65 -3.76 -2.05
N THR A 29 -6.01 -5.02 -2.29
CA THR A 29 -5.38 -5.90 -3.31
C THR A 29 -6.26 -6.03 -4.56
N ASP A 30 -7.48 -5.50 -4.52
CA ASP A 30 -8.43 -5.55 -5.64
C ASP A 30 -8.52 -4.16 -6.28
N THR A 31 -8.13 -4.06 -7.56
CA THR A 31 -8.19 -2.82 -8.33
C THR A 31 -9.60 -2.29 -8.49
N ARG A 32 -10.64 -3.15 -8.35
CA ARG A 32 -12.05 -2.74 -8.43
C ARG A 32 -12.54 -2.02 -7.18
N LYS A 33 -11.78 -2.05 -6.08
CA LYS A 33 -12.09 -1.38 -4.81
C LYS A 33 -11.14 -0.21 -4.51
N LEU A 34 -10.44 0.28 -5.53
CA LEU A 34 -9.51 1.39 -5.36
C LEU A 34 -10.27 2.66 -4.94
N THR A 35 -9.82 3.28 -3.86
CA THR A 35 -10.31 4.59 -3.40
C THR A 35 -9.12 5.54 -3.22
N PRO A 36 -9.31 6.87 -3.31
CA PRO A 36 -8.24 7.83 -3.07
C PRO A 36 -7.59 7.63 -1.69
N GLY A 37 -6.26 7.78 -1.61
CA GLY A 37 -5.52 7.61 -0.35
C GLY A 37 -5.30 6.15 0.08
N CYS A 38 -5.58 5.19 -0.80
CA CYS A 38 -5.42 3.77 -0.49
C CYS A 38 -4.17 3.18 -1.13
N LEU A 39 -3.47 2.33 -0.38
CA LEU A 39 -2.34 1.57 -0.87
C LEU A 39 -2.84 0.36 -1.66
N PHE A 40 -2.42 0.25 -2.92
CA PHE A 40 -2.67 -0.94 -3.73
C PHE A 40 -1.53 -1.95 -3.56
N VAL A 41 -1.86 -3.20 -3.26
CA VAL A 41 -0.89 -4.29 -3.17
C VAL A 41 -1.01 -5.19 -4.40
N ALA A 42 -0.03 -5.10 -5.29
CA ALA A 42 0.07 -5.92 -6.49
C ALA A 42 0.57 -7.33 -6.13
N LEU A 43 -0.35 -8.26 -5.89
CA LEU A 43 -0.01 -9.66 -5.66
C LEU A 43 0.12 -10.39 -7.00
N LYS A 44 1.21 -11.15 -7.18
CA LYS A 44 1.35 -12.09 -8.28
C LYS A 44 0.44 -13.30 -8.03
N GLY A 45 -0.41 -13.64 -8.98
CA GLY A 45 -1.38 -14.74 -8.85
C GLY A 45 -1.22 -15.78 -9.94
N GLU A 46 -1.75 -16.98 -9.76
CA GLU A 46 -1.72 -17.99 -10.85
C GLU A 46 -2.49 -17.56 -12.10
N ARG A 47 -3.37 -16.56 -11.97
CA ARG A 47 -4.15 -15.96 -13.06
C ARG A 47 -3.60 -14.60 -13.53
N PHE A 48 -2.50 -14.10 -12.94
CA PHE A 48 -1.85 -12.81 -13.26
C PHE A 48 -0.33 -12.85 -13.02
#